data_AF-A0AA38J664-F1
#
_entry.id   AF-A0AA38J664-F1
#
_cell.length_a   1.000
_cell.length_b   1.000
_cell.length_c   1.000
_cell.angle_alpha   90.00
_cell.angle_beta   90.00
_cell.angle_gamma   90.00
#
_symmetry.space_group_name_H-M   'P 1'
#
loop_
_entity.id
_entity.type
_entity.pdbx_description
1 polymer ?
#
loop_
_entity_poly.entity_id
_entity_poly.type
_entity_poly.pdbx_seq_one_letter_code
_entity_poly.pdbx_strand_id
1 'polypeptide(L)'
;MMFMKWFWYSCEQTSPTEYGSSCAPSVLIYFINMMLFKENPVQTGCNLYMFKTQPFIQKILVFVSLACIPVLLLGKPLYVTLTRKRNQKTKPTQQRKTENHSSVRKQVSFRLHDEDSPADTLTEDDASIAFEDEEDPLQKYLRELHEQKTEEQEEPISEVFIHQAIHTIEYVLSTISHTASYLRLWALSLAHAQLSEVLWQMVFQLGLKSNSFVGALKMFAFFAAWAGGTVAILILMEGLSAFLHTLRLHWVEFMSKFYTGLGYPFEPFSLRDIFEKEREEK
;
A
#
# COMPACT_ATOMS: atom_id res chain seq x y z
N MET A 1 -6.66 -24.48 3.38
CA MET A 1 -5.66 -25.51 3.05
C MET A 1 -4.71 -25.77 4.23
N MET A 2 -3.86 -24.81 4.64
CA MET A 2 -2.88 -25.01 5.73
C MET A 2 -3.51 -25.47 7.06
N PHE A 3 -4.47 -24.70 7.60
CA PHE A 3 -5.18 -25.07 8.85
C PHE A 3 -5.89 -26.42 8.74
N MET A 4 -6.59 -26.65 7.64
CA MET A 4 -7.29 -27.90 7.37
C MET A 4 -6.34 -29.11 7.35
N LYS A 5 -5.13 -28.92 6.81
CA LYS A 5 -4.07 -29.93 6.86
C LYS A 5 -3.62 -30.21 8.30
N TRP A 6 -3.42 -29.18 9.12
CA TRP A 6 -3.03 -29.34 10.53
C TRP A 6 -4.10 -30.03 11.38
N PHE A 7 -5.38 -29.80 11.13
CA PHE A 7 -6.45 -30.39 11.93
C PHE A 7 -6.85 -31.81 11.54
N TRP A 8 -6.71 -32.18 10.26
CA TRP A 8 -7.27 -33.45 9.76
C TRP A 8 -6.25 -34.57 9.58
N TYR A 9 -4.98 -34.24 9.37
CA TYR A 9 -3.94 -35.26 9.19
C TYR A 9 -3.19 -35.44 10.50
N SER A 10 -3.27 -36.64 11.06
CA SER A 10 -2.60 -37.01 12.31
C SER A 10 -1.77 -38.28 12.14
N CYS A 11 -0.80 -38.48 13.03
CA CYS A 11 0.01 -39.70 13.10
C CYS A 11 -0.68 -40.80 13.93
N GLU A 12 -1.79 -40.47 14.63
CA GLU A 12 -2.51 -41.40 15.51
C GLU A 12 -3.17 -42.51 14.70
N GLN A 13 -2.64 -43.74 14.85
CA GLN A 13 -3.06 -44.92 14.10
C GLN A 13 -4.35 -45.52 14.66
N THR A 14 -5.47 -44.86 14.42
CA THR A 14 -6.81 -45.37 14.76
C THR A 14 -7.76 -45.20 13.56
N SER A 15 -7.88 -46.25 12.75
CA SER A 15 -8.80 -46.44 11.60
C SER A 15 -8.32 -45.87 10.23
N PRO A 16 -8.97 -46.28 9.11
CA PRO A 16 -8.30 -46.64 7.85
C PRO A 16 -7.57 -45.48 7.19
N THR A 17 -6.59 -45.87 6.36
CA THR A 17 -5.56 -45.16 5.59
C THR A 17 -5.88 -43.81 4.91
N GLU A 18 -7.06 -43.22 5.06
CA GLU A 18 -7.47 -42.01 4.32
C GLU A 18 -6.82 -40.71 4.83
N TYR A 19 -6.63 -40.56 6.15
CA TYR A 19 -6.09 -39.34 6.77
C TYR A 19 -4.75 -39.55 7.50
N GLY A 20 -4.07 -40.67 7.20
CA GLY A 20 -2.76 -40.99 7.79
C GLY A 20 -1.64 -40.07 7.31
N SER A 21 -0.54 -40.06 8.04
CA SER A 21 0.67 -39.26 7.74
C SER A 21 1.25 -39.52 6.34
N SER A 22 1.16 -40.76 5.84
CA SER A 22 1.63 -41.15 4.50
C SER A 22 0.79 -40.58 3.36
N CYS A 23 -0.50 -40.32 3.59
CA CYS A 23 -1.40 -39.73 2.61
C CYS A 23 -1.50 -38.21 2.71
N ALA A 24 -0.70 -37.57 3.57
CA ALA A 24 -0.74 -36.12 3.78
C ALA A 24 -0.23 -35.35 2.54
N PRO A 25 -1.10 -34.59 1.86
CA PRO A 25 -0.72 -33.90 0.63
C PRO A 25 0.23 -32.72 0.86
N SER A 26 1.08 -32.41 -0.13
CA SER A 26 1.88 -31.19 -0.12
C SER A 26 1.03 -29.99 -0.58
N VAL A 27 0.90 -28.97 0.26
CA VAL A 27 0.06 -27.80 -0.04
C VAL A 27 0.57 -27.05 -1.28
N LEU A 28 1.89 -27.03 -1.48
CA LEU A 28 2.55 -26.38 -2.61
C LEU A 28 2.15 -27.00 -3.96
N ILE A 29 2.16 -28.33 -4.10
CA ILE A 29 1.81 -28.96 -5.39
C ILE A 29 0.34 -28.73 -5.74
N TYR A 30 -0.54 -28.68 -4.73
CA TYR A 30 -1.95 -28.34 -4.92
C TYR A 30 -2.13 -26.92 -5.45
N PHE A 31 -1.40 -25.93 -4.93
CA PHE A 31 -1.46 -24.56 -5.46
C PHE A 31 -0.94 -24.45 -6.89
N ILE A 32 0.15 -25.17 -7.24
CA ILE A 32 0.70 -25.18 -8.60
C ILE A 32 -0.27 -25.85 -9.57
N ASN A 33 -0.70 -27.07 -9.26
CA ASN A 33 -1.60 -27.84 -10.11
C ASN A 33 -3.00 -27.25 -10.18
N MET A 34 -3.39 -26.42 -9.22
CA MET A 34 -4.61 -25.61 -9.29
C MET A 34 -4.57 -24.59 -10.42
N MET A 35 -3.44 -23.89 -10.60
CA MET A 35 -3.28 -22.94 -11.69
C MET A 35 -2.98 -23.63 -13.03
N LEU A 36 -2.32 -24.79 -12.99
CA LEU A 36 -1.96 -25.57 -14.19
C LEU A 36 -3.06 -26.54 -14.66
N PHE A 37 -4.21 -26.60 -13.96
CA PHE A 37 -5.30 -27.55 -14.22
C PHE A 37 -4.85 -29.02 -14.36
N LYS A 38 -3.86 -29.43 -13.55
CA LYS A 38 -3.31 -30.79 -13.53
C LYS A 38 -3.79 -31.55 -12.29
N GLU A 39 -3.81 -32.88 -12.36
CA GLU A 39 -4.06 -33.74 -11.21
C GLU A 39 -2.80 -33.90 -10.35
N ASN A 40 -2.98 -34.03 -9.03
CA ASN A 40 -1.87 -34.18 -8.10
C ASN A 40 -1.37 -35.64 -8.07
N PRO A 41 -0.04 -35.88 -8.11
CA PRO A 41 0.48 -37.22 -7.90
C PRO A 41 0.24 -37.63 -6.43
N VAL A 42 -0.50 -38.71 -6.21
CA VAL A 42 -0.73 -39.31 -4.88
C VAL A 42 -0.31 -40.78 -4.86
N GLN A 43 0.06 -41.29 -3.69
CA GLN A 43 0.39 -42.71 -3.51
C GLN A 43 -0.84 -43.60 -3.73
N THR A 44 -0.59 -44.82 -4.22
CA THR A 44 -1.61 -45.83 -4.53
C THR A 44 -2.40 -46.19 -3.26
N GLY A 45 -3.70 -45.87 -3.22
CA GLY A 45 -4.58 -46.10 -2.06
C GLY A 45 -4.92 -44.84 -1.24
N CYS A 46 -4.39 -43.67 -1.58
CA CYS A 46 -4.75 -42.39 -0.95
C CYS A 46 -5.79 -41.62 -1.79
N ASN A 47 -6.59 -40.76 -1.14
CA ASN A 47 -7.53 -39.86 -1.82
C ASN A 47 -6.78 -38.71 -2.53
N LEU A 48 -7.16 -38.42 -3.79
CA LEU A 48 -6.59 -37.34 -4.61
C LEU A 48 -6.91 -35.93 -4.09
N TYR A 49 -7.97 -35.81 -3.28
CA TYR A 49 -8.47 -34.54 -2.76
C TYR A 49 -8.68 -34.63 -1.25
N MET A 50 -8.44 -33.52 -0.54
CA MET A 50 -8.61 -33.42 0.90
C MET A 50 -10.09 -33.44 1.33
N PHE A 51 -11.01 -33.03 0.45
CA PHE A 51 -12.45 -33.13 0.65
C PHE A 51 -13.18 -33.33 -0.69
N LYS A 52 -14.37 -33.96 -0.66
CA LYS A 52 -15.11 -34.42 -1.86
C LYS A 52 -15.43 -33.29 -2.86
N THR A 53 -15.78 -32.10 -2.38
CA THR A 53 -16.17 -30.94 -3.22
C THR A 53 -14.98 -30.06 -3.64
N GLN A 54 -13.75 -30.45 -3.31
CA GLN A 54 -12.55 -29.67 -3.61
C GLN A 54 -12.37 -29.30 -5.09
N PRO A 55 -12.48 -30.22 -6.06
CA PRO A 55 -12.26 -29.87 -7.46
C PRO A 55 -13.27 -28.86 -8.00
N PHE A 56 -14.49 -28.84 -7.46
CA PHE A 56 -15.51 -27.85 -7.82
C PHE A 56 -15.16 -26.46 -7.29
N ILE A 57 -14.84 -26.34 -5.99
CA ILE A 57 -14.47 -25.06 -5.36
C ILE A 57 -13.19 -24.49 -6.01
N GLN A 58 -12.21 -25.36 -6.27
CA GLN A 58 -10.95 -24.99 -6.90
C GLN A 58 -11.16 -24.36 -8.29
N LYS A 59 -11.98 -24.98 -9.14
CA LYS A 59 -12.31 -24.45 -10.47
C LYS A 59 -13.04 -23.11 -10.39
N ILE A 60 -14.02 -22.98 -9.49
CA ILE A 60 -14.74 -21.71 -9.28
C ILE A 60 -13.79 -20.59 -8.88
N LEU A 61 -12.91 -20.84 -7.91
CA LEU A 61 -11.99 -19.83 -7.38
C LEU A 61 -11.01 -19.34 -8.46
N VAL A 62 -10.49 -20.24 -9.29
CA VAL A 62 -9.63 -19.86 -10.43
C VAL A 62 -10.42 -19.06 -11.46
N PHE A 63 -11.65 -19.47 -11.80
CA PHE A 63 -12.47 -18.75 -12.78
C PHE A 63 -12.82 -17.33 -12.32
N VAL A 64 -13.20 -17.17 -11.04
CA VAL A 64 -13.42 -15.86 -10.42
C VAL A 64 -12.15 -15.02 -10.47
N SER A 65 -11.00 -15.59 -10.12
CA SER A 65 -9.72 -14.86 -10.14
C SER A 65 -9.34 -14.38 -11.54
N LEU A 66 -9.59 -15.18 -12.57
CA LEU A 66 -9.36 -14.81 -13.97
C LEU A 66 -10.37 -13.76 -14.46
N ALA A 67 -11.63 -13.83 -14.02
CA ALA A 67 -12.65 -12.85 -14.34
C ALA A 67 -12.39 -11.47 -13.69
N CYS A 68 -11.72 -11.43 -12.53
CA CYS A 68 -11.35 -10.17 -11.88
C CYS A 68 -10.35 -9.34 -12.70
N ILE A 69 -9.49 -9.96 -13.51
CA ILE A 69 -8.46 -9.27 -14.32
C ILE A 69 -9.10 -8.31 -15.35
N PRO A 70 -10.01 -8.76 -16.25
CA PRO A 70 -10.66 -7.87 -17.20
C PRO A 70 -11.60 -6.86 -16.51
N VAL A 71 -12.22 -7.22 -15.37
CA VAL A 71 -13.06 -6.29 -14.59
C VAL A 71 -12.23 -5.13 -14.04
N LEU A 72 -11.03 -5.39 -13.52
CA LEU A 72 -10.14 -4.35 -13.00
C LEU A 72 -9.56 -3.48 -14.13
N LEU A 73 -9.26 -4.08 -15.29
CA LEU A 73 -8.78 -3.36 -16.47
C LEU A 73 -9.84 -2.41 -17.05
N LEU A 74 -11.08 -2.88 -17.21
CA LEU A 74 -12.13 -2.13 -17.90
C LEU A 74 -12.99 -1.27 -16.97
N GLY A 75 -12.99 -1.53 -15.65
CA GLY A 75 -13.90 -0.88 -14.70
C GLY A 75 -13.81 0.64 -14.70
N LYS A 76 -12.62 1.20 -14.46
CA LYS A 76 -12.39 2.66 -14.46
C LYS A 76 -12.56 3.32 -15.84
N PRO A 77 -11.94 2.85 -16.94
CA PRO A 77 -12.06 3.52 -18.23
C PRO A 77 -13.49 3.49 -18.79
N LEU A 78 -14.25 2.41 -18.56
CA LEU A 78 -15.67 2.37 -18.90
C LEU A 78 -16.48 3.34 -18.05
N TYR A 79 -16.26 3.38 -16.72
CA TYR A 79 -16.96 4.30 -15.83
C TYR A 79 -16.72 5.77 -16.20
N VAL A 80 -15.48 6.16 -16.48
CA VAL A 80 -15.11 7.52 -16.88
C VAL A 80 -15.73 7.89 -18.22
N THR A 81 -15.68 6.98 -19.21
CA THR A 81 -16.27 7.22 -20.54
C THR A 81 -17.80 7.38 -20.48
N LEU A 82 -18.48 6.57 -19.68
CA LEU A 82 -19.93 6.68 -19.45
C LEU A 82 -20.30 7.98 -18.73
N THR A 83 -19.51 8.38 -17.73
CA THR A 83 -19.72 9.64 -16.99
C THR A 83 -19.48 10.86 -17.87
N ARG A 84 -18.42 10.87 -18.71
CA ARG A 84 -18.16 11.93 -19.70
C ARG A 84 -19.32 12.07 -20.70
N LYS A 85 -19.82 10.95 -21.25
CA LYS A 85 -21.00 10.96 -22.15
C LYS A 85 -22.26 11.47 -21.47
N ARG A 86 -22.46 11.16 -20.18
CA ARG A 86 -23.60 11.67 -19.41
C ARG A 86 -23.49 13.17 -19.14
N ASN A 87 -22.32 13.64 -18.72
CA ASN A 87 -22.07 15.05 -18.42
C ASN A 87 -22.04 15.95 -19.68
N GLN A 88 -21.65 15.43 -20.84
CA GLN A 88 -21.81 16.14 -22.13
C GLN A 88 -23.29 16.30 -22.51
N LYS A 89 -24.15 15.32 -22.23
CA LYS A 89 -25.59 15.45 -22.47
C LYS A 89 -26.28 16.47 -21.56
N THR A 90 -25.73 16.73 -20.36
CA THR A 90 -26.25 17.73 -19.41
C THR A 90 -25.66 19.14 -19.57
N LYS A 91 -24.63 19.35 -20.40
CA LYS A 91 -24.21 20.71 -20.81
C LYS A 91 -25.02 21.11 -22.06
N PRO A 92 -26.16 21.82 -21.94
CA PRO A 92 -26.74 22.45 -23.11
C PRO A 92 -25.74 23.47 -23.64
N THR A 93 -25.58 23.47 -24.96
CA THR A 93 -25.01 24.51 -25.80
C THR A 93 -25.15 25.92 -25.19
N GLN A 94 -24.09 26.43 -24.55
CA GLN A 94 -23.87 27.87 -24.38
C GLN A 94 -22.70 28.31 -25.27
N GLN A 95 -22.76 27.89 -26.53
CA GLN A 95 -22.02 28.51 -27.63
C GLN A 95 -23.04 28.80 -28.74
N ARG A 96 -23.84 29.83 -28.54
CA ARG A 96 -24.55 30.49 -29.64
C ARG A 96 -24.63 31.99 -29.34
N LYS A 97 -23.79 32.74 -30.08
CA LYS A 97 -23.74 34.19 -30.27
C LYS A 97 -23.53 35.07 -29.02
N THR A 98 -22.30 35.58 -28.91
CA THR A 98 -22.07 36.99 -28.60
C THR A 98 -20.80 37.45 -29.31
N GLU A 99 -20.93 37.85 -30.58
CA GLU A 99 -20.15 38.99 -31.05
C GLU A 99 -20.81 40.24 -30.48
N ASN A 100 -19.96 41.19 -30.09
CA ASN A 100 -20.24 42.57 -29.69
C ASN A 100 -20.44 42.84 -28.19
N HIS A 101 -19.32 43.26 -27.60
CA HIS A 101 -19.19 44.41 -26.70
C HIS A 101 -19.99 44.38 -25.39
N SER A 102 -19.32 44.03 -24.28
CA SER A 102 -19.16 44.87 -23.10
C SER A 102 -18.73 44.03 -21.89
N SER A 103 -17.73 44.56 -21.18
CA SER A 103 -17.09 44.00 -20.01
C SER A 103 -18.12 43.74 -18.90
N VAL A 104 -18.39 42.46 -18.61
CA VAL A 104 -19.20 42.08 -17.45
C VAL A 104 -18.32 42.11 -16.20
N ARG A 105 -18.32 43.27 -15.54
CA ARG A 105 -17.90 43.47 -14.15
C ARG A 105 -18.72 42.53 -13.26
N LYS A 106 -18.11 41.47 -12.73
CA LYS A 106 -18.72 40.65 -11.65
C LYS A 106 -18.65 41.46 -10.35
N GLN A 107 -19.65 42.30 -10.10
CA GLN A 107 -19.92 42.82 -8.76
C GLN A 107 -20.63 41.73 -7.95
N VAL A 108 -19.95 41.16 -6.96
CA VAL A 108 -20.58 40.47 -5.84
C VAL A 108 -21.16 41.56 -4.94
N SER A 109 -22.45 41.86 -5.08
CA SER A 109 -23.17 42.70 -4.11
C SER A 109 -24.00 41.80 -3.19
N PHE A 110 -23.58 41.74 -1.93
CA PHE A 110 -24.42 41.24 -0.85
C PHE A 110 -25.41 42.35 -0.49
N ARG A 111 -26.66 42.24 -0.94
CA ARG A 111 -27.74 43.18 -0.59
C ARG A 111 -28.40 42.75 0.72
N LEU A 112 -28.30 43.60 1.74
CA LEU A 112 -29.31 43.70 2.80
C LEU A 112 -30.29 44.81 2.41
N HIS A 113 -31.58 44.49 2.46
CA HIS A 113 -32.71 45.41 2.28
C HIS A 113 -32.84 46.32 3.51
N ASP A 114 -33.05 47.61 3.29
CA ASP A 114 -34.02 48.42 4.05
C ASP A 114 -34.43 49.67 3.25
N GLU A 115 -35.69 50.06 3.40
CA GLU A 115 -36.42 51.13 2.68
C GLU A 115 -36.05 52.55 3.14
N ASP A 116 -36.04 53.53 2.21
CA ASP A 116 -36.94 54.72 2.18
C ASP A 116 -36.44 55.86 1.25
N SER A 117 -37.30 56.24 0.28
CA SER A 117 -37.54 57.56 -0.38
C SER A 117 -36.44 58.39 -1.12
N PRO A 118 -36.81 59.26 -2.12
CA PRO A 118 -35.95 59.63 -3.26
C PRO A 118 -35.54 61.12 -3.39
N ALA A 119 -34.76 61.41 -4.46
CA ALA A 119 -34.32 62.70 -5.07
C ALA A 119 -32.98 63.26 -4.50
N ASP A 120 -31.98 63.79 -5.22
CA ASP A 120 -31.81 64.27 -6.61
C ASP A 120 -30.30 64.45 -6.95
N THR A 121 -29.98 64.55 -8.24
CA THR A 121 -28.84 65.30 -8.89
C THR A 121 -27.35 64.85 -8.84
N LEU A 122 -26.86 64.43 -10.03
CA LEU A 122 -25.63 64.80 -10.78
C LEU A 122 -24.30 65.13 -10.06
N THR A 123 -23.20 64.46 -10.44
CA THR A 123 -22.04 65.01 -11.20
C THR A 123 -21.00 63.91 -11.54
N GLU A 124 -20.49 63.97 -12.77
CA GLU A 124 -19.34 63.22 -13.31
C GLU A 124 -18.03 63.63 -12.63
N ASP A 125 -17.13 62.68 -12.33
CA ASP A 125 -15.68 62.86 -12.25
C ASP A 125 -15.00 61.47 -12.10
N ASP A 126 -14.82 60.74 -13.21
CA ASP A 126 -14.10 59.46 -13.24
C ASP A 126 -12.60 59.69 -13.46
N ALA A 127 -11.86 59.84 -12.36
CA ALA A 127 -10.42 59.62 -12.34
C ALA A 127 -10.13 58.11 -12.27
N SER A 128 -9.70 57.52 -13.39
CA SER A 128 -9.27 56.12 -13.43
C SER A 128 -7.90 55.96 -12.79
N ILE A 129 -7.89 55.61 -11.50
CA ILE A 129 -6.71 55.10 -10.81
C ILE A 129 -6.55 53.64 -11.24
N ALA A 130 -5.48 53.33 -11.97
CA ALA A 130 -5.07 51.97 -12.26
C ALA A 130 -4.66 51.29 -10.94
N PHE A 131 -5.55 50.48 -10.39
CA PHE A 131 -5.22 49.54 -9.32
C PHE A 131 -4.55 48.32 -9.97
N GLU A 132 -3.28 48.10 -9.65
CA GLU A 132 -2.62 46.82 -9.86
C GLU A 132 -3.37 45.77 -9.03
N ASP A 133 -4.05 44.84 -9.70
CA ASP A 133 -4.76 43.73 -9.06
C ASP A 133 -3.73 42.80 -8.38
N GLU A 134 -3.55 42.96 -7.08
CA GLU A 134 -2.90 41.97 -6.23
C GLU A 134 -3.86 40.78 -6.10
N GLU A 135 -3.69 39.76 -6.95
CA GLU A 135 -4.50 38.54 -6.92
C GLU A 135 -4.49 37.92 -5.52
N ASP A 136 -5.65 37.86 -4.87
CA ASP A 136 -5.84 37.18 -3.59
C ASP A 136 -5.33 35.72 -3.71
N PRO A 137 -4.39 35.26 -2.85
CA PRO A 137 -3.81 33.92 -2.93
C PRO A 137 -4.86 32.79 -2.93
N LEU A 138 -6.05 33.03 -2.35
CA LEU A 138 -7.15 32.06 -2.40
C LEU A 138 -7.76 31.93 -3.81
N GLN A 139 -7.83 33.03 -4.56
CA GLN A 139 -8.36 33.05 -5.93
C GLN A 139 -7.41 32.31 -6.89
N LYS A 140 -6.10 32.47 -6.70
CA LYS A 140 -5.06 31.73 -7.43
C LYS A 140 -5.16 30.23 -7.17
N TYR A 141 -5.32 29.83 -5.91
CA TYR A 141 -5.52 28.42 -5.54
C TYR A 141 -6.79 27.82 -6.15
N LEU A 142 -7.91 28.55 -6.16
CA LEU A 142 -9.17 28.11 -6.78
C LEU A 142 -9.08 28.01 -8.30
N ARG A 143 -8.28 28.88 -8.94
CA ARG A 143 -8.01 28.81 -10.39
C ARG A 143 -7.14 27.61 -10.73
N GLU A 144 -6.05 27.38 -9.97
CA GLU A 144 -5.19 26.20 -10.12
C GLU A 144 -5.99 24.90 -9.93
N LEU A 145 -6.87 24.83 -8.93
CA LEU A 145 -7.79 23.70 -8.73
C LEU A 145 -8.76 23.49 -9.91
N HIS A 146 -9.27 24.58 -10.50
CA HIS A 146 -10.17 24.49 -11.66
C HIS A 146 -9.44 24.10 -12.94
N GLU A 147 -8.23 24.59 -13.17
CA GLU A 147 -7.35 24.20 -14.28
C GLU A 147 -6.98 22.72 -14.17
N GLN A 148 -6.55 22.27 -12.99
CA GLN A 148 -6.21 20.86 -12.73
C GLN A 148 -7.42 19.93 -12.96
N LYS A 149 -8.62 20.34 -12.53
CA LYS A 149 -9.86 19.58 -12.76
C LYS A 149 -10.32 19.59 -14.22
N THR A 150 -9.96 20.62 -14.99
CA THR A 150 -10.29 20.74 -16.41
C THR A 150 -9.34 19.88 -17.25
N GLU A 151 -8.05 19.88 -16.93
CA GLU A 151 -7.04 18.99 -17.56
C GLU A 151 -7.35 17.51 -17.32
N GLU A 152 -7.68 17.12 -16.07
CA GLU A 152 -8.07 15.73 -15.74
C GLU A 152 -9.32 15.28 -16.52
N GLN A 153 -10.17 16.24 -16.93
CA GLN A 153 -11.35 16.00 -17.74
C GLN A 153 -11.14 16.16 -19.25
N GLU A 154 -9.93 16.53 -19.70
CA GLU A 154 -9.48 16.59 -21.10
C GLU A 154 -8.48 15.49 -21.48
N GLU A 155 -7.92 14.74 -20.52
CA GLU A 155 -7.03 13.61 -20.81
C GLU A 155 -7.64 12.67 -21.87
N PRO A 156 -6.91 12.36 -22.96
CA PRO A 156 -7.41 11.50 -24.00
C PRO A 156 -7.71 10.12 -23.41
N ILE A 157 -8.83 9.52 -23.83
CA ILE A 157 -9.28 8.21 -23.30
C ILE A 157 -8.20 7.12 -23.46
N SER A 158 -7.30 7.29 -24.43
CA SER A 158 -6.12 6.43 -24.62
C SER A 158 -5.14 6.48 -23.44
N GLU A 159 -4.89 7.64 -22.84
CA GLU A 159 -3.97 7.79 -21.70
C GLU A 159 -4.56 7.13 -20.44
N VAL A 160 -5.86 7.32 -20.19
CA VAL A 160 -6.58 6.63 -19.11
C VAL A 160 -6.51 5.11 -19.27
N PHE A 161 -6.63 4.61 -20.51
CA PHE A 161 -6.52 3.18 -20.79
C PHE A 161 -5.11 2.65 -20.56
N ILE A 162 -4.07 3.38 -20.98
CA ILE A 162 -2.66 3.02 -20.79
C ILE A 162 -2.33 3.01 -19.28
N HIS A 163 -2.67 4.07 -18.55
CA HIS A 163 -2.41 4.17 -17.12
C HIS A 163 -3.11 3.04 -16.34
N GLN A 164 -4.38 2.76 -16.65
CA GLN A 164 -5.11 1.66 -16.01
C GLN A 164 -4.53 0.29 -16.36
N ALA A 165 -4.05 0.08 -17.59
CA ALA A 165 -3.41 -1.17 -17.99
C ALA A 165 -2.12 -1.42 -17.19
N ILE A 166 -1.27 -0.40 -17.03
CA ILE A 166 -0.05 -0.48 -16.22
C ILE A 166 -0.41 -0.80 -14.77
N HIS A 167 -1.35 -0.06 -14.18
CA HIS A 167 -1.80 -0.29 -12.80
C HIS A 167 -2.36 -1.71 -12.60
N THR A 168 -3.07 -2.26 -13.59
CA THR A 168 -3.60 -3.63 -13.54
C THR A 168 -2.47 -4.66 -13.50
N ILE A 169 -1.49 -4.53 -14.40
CA ILE A 169 -0.35 -5.46 -14.48
C ILE A 169 0.51 -5.37 -13.22
N GLU A 170 0.83 -4.15 -12.79
CA GLU A 170 1.58 -3.90 -11.57
C GLU A 170 0.88 -4.51 -10.36
N TYR A 171 -0.43 -4.30 -10.20
CA TYR A 171 -1.19 -4.85 -9.09
C TYR A 171 -1.19 -6.39 -9.05
N VAL A 172 -1.39 -7.05 -10.20
CA VAL A 172 -1.41 -8.53 -10.27
C VAL A 172 -0.03 -9.11 -9.95
N LEU A 173 1.04 -8.56 -10.54
CA LEU A 173 2.41 -9.01 -10.29
C LEU A 173 2.85 -8.71 -8.85
N SER A 174 2.50 -7.52 -8.35
CA SER A 174 2.77 -7.08 -6.99
C SER A 174 2.06 -7.96 -5.95
N THR A 175 0.81 -8.37 -6.18
CA THR A 175 0.08 -9.25 -5.25
C THR A 175 0.80 -10.59 -5.03
N ILE A 176 1.31 -11.20 -6.11
CA ILE A 176 2.08 -12.45 -6.04
C ILE A 176 3.44 -12.21 -5.37
N SER A 177 4.15 -11.17 -5.82
CA SER A 177 5.49 -10.82 -5.34
C SER A 177 5.50 -10.47 -3.84
N HIS A 178 4.55 -9.65 -3.40
CA HIS A 178 4.43 -9.25 -1.99
C HIS A 178 4.16 -10.47 -1.11
N THR A 179 3.28 -11.38 -1.53
CA THR A 179 3.02 -12.63 -0.80
C THR A 179 4.29 -13.48 -0.64
N ALA A 180 5.08 -13.63 -1.70
CA ALA A 180 6.35 -14.36 -1.65
C ALA A 180 7.40 -13.65 -0.78
N SER A 181 7.44 -12.30 -0.79
CA SER A 181 8.38 -11.51 0.01
C SER A 181 8.21 -11.74 1.52
N TYR A 182 7.01 -12.12 2.01
CA TYR A 182 6.79 -12.46 3.43
C TYR A 182 7.56 -13.71 3.90
N LEU A 183 8.04 -14.59 2.99
CA LEU A 183 8.95 -15.70 3.37
C LEU A 183 10.22 -15.20 4.06
N ARG A 184 10.59 -13.93 3.86
CA ARG A 184 11.72 -13.29 4.53
C ARG A 184 11.61 -13.36 6.05
N LEU A 185 10.41 -13.20 6.61
CA LEU A 185 10.20 -13.26 8.06
C LEU A 185 10.55 -14.64 8.61
N TRP A 186 10.16 -15.69 7.89
CA TRP A 186 10.50 -17.07 8.26
C TRP A 186 12.01 -17.32 8.12
N ALA A 187 12.63 -16.91 7.00
CA ALA A 187 14.06 -17.10 6.77
C ALA A 187 14.93 -16.39 7.82
N LEU A 188 14.58 -15.15 8.16
CA LEU A 188 15.26 -14.37 9.19
C LEU A 188 15.09 -15.00 10.58
N SER A 189 13.89 -15.49 10.90
CA SER A 189 13.66 -16.19 12.18
C SER A 189 14.46 -17.50 12.27
N LEU A 190 14.58 -18.25 11.16
CA LEU A 190 15.39 -19.47 11.09
C LEU A 190 16.88 -19.14 11.27
N ALA A 191 17.39 -18.14 10.54
CA ALA A 191 18.78 -17.72 10.65
C ALA A 191 19.14 -17.27 12.07
N HIS A 192 18.27 -16.48 12.71
CA HIS A 192 18.45 -16.04 14.09
C HIS A 192 18.50 -17.22 15.07
N ALA A 193 17.56 -18.18 14.94
CA ALA A 193 17.55 -19.39 15.77
C ALA A 193 18.83 -20.22 15.58
N GLN A 194 19.28 -20.38 14.33
CA GLN A 194 20.48 -21.15 14.01
C GLN A 194 21.75 -20.47 14.53
N LEU A 195 21.86 -19.15 14.40
CA LEU A 195 23.01 -18.39 14.90
C LEU A 195 23.07 -18.40 16.43
N SER A 196 21.92 -18.30 17.10
CA SER A 196 21.85 -18.44 18.56
C SER A 196 22.30 -19.82 19.03
N GLU A 197 21.88 -20.89 18.36
CA GLU A 197 22.30 -22.26 18.70
C GLU A 197 23.81 -22.46 18.49
N VAL A 198 24.36 -21.96 17.38
CA VAL A 198 25.81 -22.07 17.11
C VAL A 198 26.63 -21.28 18.13
N LEU A 199 26.19 -20.07 18.51
CA LEU A 199 26.86 -19.26 19.54
C LEU A 199 26.86 -19.99 20.89
N TRP A 200 25.75 -20.60 21.27
CA TRP A 200 25.65 -21.44 22.47
C TRP A 200 26.60 -22.64 22.43
N GLN A 201 26.56 -23.44 21.36
CA GLN A 201 27.36 -24.66 21.23
C GLN A 201 28.86 -24.38 21.12
N MET A 202 29.27 -23.34 20.40
CA MET A 202 30.69 -23.07 20.14
C MET A 202 31.37 -22.26 21.25
N VAL A 203 30.66 -21.32 21.89
CA VAL A 203 31.27 -20.41 22.88
C VAL A 203 31.05 -20.89 24.31
N PHE A 204 29.80 -21.21 24.69
CA PHE A 204 29.48 -21.49 26.09
C PHE A 204 29.65 -22.97 26.45
N GLN A 205 29.20 -23.90 25.60
CA GLN A 205 29.35 -25.34 25.88
C GLN A 205 30.82 -25.80 25.92
N LEU A 206 31.72 -25.12 25.22
CA LEU A 206 33.16 -25.42 25.28
C LEU A 206 33.74 -25.10 26.66
N GLY A 207 33.27 -24.04 27.33
CA GLY A 207 33.66 -23.68 28.69
C GLY A 207 33.19 -24.72 29.73
N LEU A 208 32.03 -25.33 29.51
CA LEU A 208 31.37 -26.26 30.45
C LEU A 208 32.06 -27.62 30.58
N LYS A 209 32.98 -27.98 29.67
CA LYS A 209 33.60 -29.31 29.64
C LYS A 209 34.63 -29.57 30.74
N SER A 210 35.08 -28.56 31.48
CA SER A 210 36.10 -28.72 32.52
C SER A 210 35.52 -28.66 33.93
N ASN A 211 35.65 -29.76 34.69
CA ASN A 211 35.05 -29.94 36.02
C ASN A 211 36.03 -29.67 37.19
N SER A 212 36.98 -28.75 37.00
CA SER A 212 38.03 -28.40 37.98
C SER A 212 37.80 -26.99 38.53
N PHE A 213 38.41 -26.65 39.67
CA PHE A 213 38.40 -25.28 40.21
C PHE A 213 38.93 -24.25 39.21
N VAL A 214 39.94 -24.61 38.40
CA VAL A 214 40.43 -23.79 37.27
C VAL A 214 39.37 -23.64 36.16
N GLY A 215 38.46 -24.61 36.06
CA GLY A 215 37.31 -24.57 35.16
C GLY A 215 36.31 -23.48 35.52
N ALA A 216 36.13 -23.15 36.81
CA ALA A 216 35.24 -22.06 37.23
C ALA A 216 35.69 -20.69 36.71
N LEU A 217 37.01 -20.42 36.75
CA LEU A 217 37.57 -19.17 36.20
C LEU A 217 37.43 -19.13 34.67
N LYS A 218 37.68 -20.26 33.99
CA LYS A 218 37.48 -20.37 32.53
C LYS A 218 36.01 -20.19 32.15
N MET A 219 35.08 -20.75 32.92
CA MET A 219 33.65 -20.60 32.74
C MET A 219 33.20 -19.14 32.81
N PHE A 220 33.72 -18.37 33.77
CA PHE A 220 33.42 -16.95 33.86
C PHE A 220 33.89 -16.17 32.62
N ALA A 221 35.10 -16.48 32.12
CA ALA A 221 35.63 -15.86 30.91
C ALA A 221 34.82 -16.22 29.64
N PHE A 222 34.48 -17.50 29.45
CA PHE A 222 33.64 -17.93 28.33
C PHE A 222 32.20 -17.42 28.43
N PHE A 223 31.66 -17.27 29.64
CA PHE A 223 30.37 -16.63 29.87
C PHE A 223 30.39 -15.15 29.45
N ALA A 224 31.43 -14.40 29.84
CA ALA A 224 31.60 -13.01 29.43
C ALA A 224 31.69 -12.87 27.90
N ALA A 225 32.44 -13.77 27.23
CA ALA A 225 32.52 -13.82 25.78
C ALA A 225 31.17 -14.17 25.11
N TRP A 226 30.44 -15.16 25.64
CA TRP A 226 29.11 -15.54 25.17
C TRP A 226 28.09 -14.42 25.34
N ALA A 227 28.08 -13.76 26.51
CA ALA A 227 27.18 -12.64 26.81
C ALA A 227 27.47 -11.43 25.90
N GLY A 228 28.76 -11.09 25.73
CA GLY A 228 29.18 -10.03 24.81
C GLY A 228 28.78 -10.31 23.36
N GLY A 229 29.00 -11.55 22.89
CA GLY A 229 28.58 -11.99 21.56
C GLY A 229 27.07 -11.94 21.35
N THR A 230 26.29 -12.34 22.36
CA THR A 230 24.82 -12.29 22.32
C THR A 230 24.31 -10.86 22.21
N VAL A 231 24.85 -9.93 23.00
CA VAL A 231 24.43 -8.52 22.94
C VAL A 231 24.88 -7.86 21.64
N ALA A 232 26.14 -8.02 21.23
CA ALA A 232 26.68 -7.34 20.06
C ALA A 232 26.16 -7.90 18.74
N ILE A 233 26.10 -9.23 18.59
CA ILE A 233 25.76 -9.87 17.31
C ILE A 233 24.26 -10.15 17.24
N LEU A 234 23.70 -10.89 18.20
CA LEU A 234 22.30 -11.35 18.14
C LEU A 234 21.30 -10.23 18.42
N ILE A 235 21.58 -9.33 19.38
CA ILE A 235 20.64 -8.26 19.74
C ILE A 235 20.85 -7.03 18.86
N LEU A 236 22.07 -6.50 18.74
CA LEU A 236 22.31 -5.26 18.00
C LEU A 236 22.32 -5.46 16.48
N MET A 237 23.29 -6.22 15.96
CA MET A 237 23.47 -6.34 14.50
C MET A 237 22.31 -7.08 13.83
N GLU A 238 21.93 -8.25 14.34
CA GLU A 238 20.80 -9.00 13.79
C GLU A 238 19.45 -8.34 14.07
N GLY A 239 19.26 -7.76 15.26
CA GLY A 239 18.02 -7.03 15.60
C GLY A 239 17.80 -5.81 14.70
N LEU A 240 18.86 -5.06 14.37
CA LEU A 240 18.79 -3.94 13.44
C LEU A 240 18.51 -4.41 12.01
N SER A 241 19.14 -5.50 11.56
CA SER A 241 18.85 -6.13 10.26
C SER A 241 17.38 -6.55 10.17
N ALA A 242 16.87 -7.20 11.23
CA ALA A 242 15.47 -7.59 11.34
C ALA A 242 14.52 -6.40 11.27
N PHE A 243 14.82 -5.35 12.03
CA PHE A 243 14.05 -4.11 12.02
C PHE A 243 13.97 -3.50 10.62
N LEU A 244 15.09 -3.36 9.90
CA LEU A 244 15.10 -2.82 8.53
C LEU A 244 14.29 -3.68 7.55
N HIS A 245 14.33 -5.01 7.70
CA HIS A 245 13.48 -5.91 6.92
C HIS A 245 11.99 -5.71 7.21
N THR A 246 11.61 -5.48 8.47
CA THR A 246 10.21 -5.15 8.82
C THR A 246 9.80 -3.78 8.30
N LEU A 247 10.68 -2.76 8.35
CA LEU A 247 10.40 -1.43 7.83
C LEU A 247 10.14 -1.48 6.32
N ARG A 248 10.99 -2.20 5.58
CA ARG A 248 10.77 -2.44 4.16
C ARG A 248 9.41 -3.09 3.90
N LEU A 249 9.06 -4.10 4.69
CA LEU A 249 7.77 -4.79 4.58
C LEU A 249 6.58 -3.82 4.72
N HIS A 250 6.70 -2.86 5.64
CA HIS A 250 5.68 -1.83 5.83
C HIS A 250 5.66 -0.84 4.66
N TRP A 251 6.83 -0.36 4.24
CA TRP A 251 6.92 0.66 3.19
C TRP A 251 6.49 0.15 1.82
N VAL A 252 6.96 -1.04 1.43
CA VAL A 252 6.72 -1.56 0.08
C VAL A 252 5.47 -2.43 0.04
N GLU A 253 5.34 -3.42 0.93
CA GLU A 253 4.24 -4.40 0.85
C GLU A 253 2.91 -3.96 1.50
N PHE A 254 2.95 -3.07 2.50
CA PHE A 254 1.76 -2.56 3.19
C PHE A 254 1.30 -1.20 2.67
N MET A 255 2.18 -0.19 2.61
CA MET A 255 1.80 1.18 2.21
C MET A 255 1.39 1.28 0.74
N SER A 256 1.98 0.50 -0.18
CA SER A 256 1.63 0.52 -1.61
C SER A 256 0.15 0.24 -1.93
N LYS A 257 -0.62 -0.33 -0.99
CA LYS A 257 -2.03 -0.67 -1.19
C LYS A 257 -2.99 0.50 -0.91
N PHE A 258 -2.62 1.40 -0.01
CA PHE A 258 -3.53 2.42 0.52
C PHE A 258 -2.94 3.82 0.54
N TYR A 259 -1.62 3.92 0.61
CA TYR A 259 -0.90 5.20 0.67
C TYR A 259 -0.57 5.66 -0.74
N THR A 260 -1.23 6.72 -1.18
CA THR A 260 -1.05 7.31 -2.52
C THR A 260 0.12 8.30 -2.58
N GLY A 261 0.76 8.62 -1.45
CA GLY A 261 1.94 9.51 -1.41
C GLY A 261 1.65 10.97 -1.70
N LEU A 262 0.39 11.40 -1.59
CA LEU A 262 -0.02 12.78 -1.84
C LEU A 262 -0.19 13.54 -0.51
N GLY A 263 0.33 14.77 -0.47
CA GLY A 263 0.19 15.69 0.66
C GLY A 263 1.40 16.59 0.82
N TYR A 264 1.22 17.71 1.50
CA TYR A 264 2.31 18.55 2.00
C TYR A 264 2.42 18.35 3.52
N PRO A 265 3.63 18.35 4.10
CA PRO A 265 3.77 18.36 5.54
C PRO A 265 3.10 19.62 6.09
N PHE A 266 2.25 19.45 7.10
CA PHE A 266 1.60 20.59 7.75
C PHE A 266 2.65 21.35 8.56
N GLU A 267 3.01 22.54 8.09
CA GLU A 267 3.86 23.49 8.80
C GLU A 267 2.97 24.57 9.42
N PRO A 268 2.71 24.52 10.75
CA PRO A 268 1.93 25.57 11.39
C PRO A 268 2.73 26.87 11.44
N PHE A 269 2.03 28.00 11.40
CA PHE A 269 2.65 29.29 11.67
C PHE A 269 3.16 29.33 13.13
N SER A 270 4.46 29.20 13.33
CA SER A 270 5.14 29.27 14.62
C SER A 270 6.06 30.48 14.66
N LEU A 271 5.73 31.46 15.51
CA LEU A 271 6.60 32.63 15.75
C LEU A 271 7.96 32.23 16.36
N ARG A 272 8.03 31.09 17.05
CA ARG A 272 9.29 30.59 17.64
C ARG A 272 10.29 30.20 16.56
N ASP A 273 9.81 29.52 15.52
CA ASP A 273 10.63 29.02 14.42
C ASP A 273 11.20 30.20 13.61
N ILE A 274 10.44 31.30 13.50
CA ILE A 274 10.88 32.55 12.85
C ILE A 274 12.00 33.22 13.64
N PHE A 275 11.85 33.34 14.97
CA PHE A 275 12.88 33.95 15.82
C PHE A 275 14.15 33.09 15.95
N GLU A 276 14.05 31.77 15.88
CA GLU A 276 15.23 30.89 15.83
C GLU A 276 15.99 31.05 14.51
N LYS A 277 15.28 31.12 13.38
CA LYS A 277 15.90 31.34 12.07
C LYS A 277 16.63 32.69 11.98
N GLU A 278 16.04 33.75 12.51
CA GLU A 278 16.64 35.10 12.56
C GLU A 278 17.85 35.18 13.51
N ARG A 279 17.97 34.26 14.48
CA ARG A 279 19.12 34.15 15.38
C ARG A 279 20.27 33.35 14.76
N GLU A 280 19.97 32.30 13.97
CA GLU A 280 21.00 31.51 13.27
C GLU A 280 21.65 32.26 12.10
N GLU A 281 20.96 33.26 11.53
CA GLU A 281 21.48 34.12 10.46
C GLU A 281 22.40 35.27 10.95
N LYS A 282 22.54 35.47 12.28
CA LYS A 282 23.40 36.48 12.90
C LYS A 282 24.65 35.89 13.54
#